data_AF-A0A9Q3FA51-F1
#
_entry.id   AF-A0A9Q3FA51-F1
#
_cell.length_a   1.000
_cell.length_b   1.000
_cell.length_c   1.000
_cell.angle_alpha   90.00
_cell.angle_beta   90.00
_cell.angle_gamma   90.00
#
_symmetry.space_group_name_H-M   'P 1'
#
loop_
_entity.id
_entity.type
_entity.pdbx_description
1 polymer ?
#
loop_
_entity_poly.entity_id
_entity_poly.type
_entity_poly.pdbx_seq_one_letter_code
_entity_poly.pdbx_strand_id
1 'polypeptide(L)'
;MECLFLVWALEKLYYYLDGSVLEVITEFNAVKLLLNMKTPNRHLLRWKIAIYEYRGNITIVNKAGNIHNNYDGLSIWELLNTPDNTSYVPANSEPQIPIEGTKITDLGT
;
A
#
# COMPACT_ATOMS: atom_id res chain seq x y z
N MET A 1 -3.81 -1.57 8.44
CA MET A 1 -3.47 -2.80 9.20
C MET A 1 -2.08 -3.34 8.83
N GLU A 2 -1.37 -2.75 7.85
CA GLU A 2 -0.09 -3.34 7.37
C GLU A 2 1.04 -3.36 8.38
N CYS A 3 1.20 -2.36 9.25
CA CYS A 3 2.31 -2.36 10.22
C CYS A 3 2.23 -3.56 11.18
N LEU A 4 1.01 -3.97 11.55
CA LEU A 4 0.80 -5.14 12.38
C LEU A 4 1.13 -6.42 11.61
N PHE A 5 0.69 -6.52 10.36
CA PHE A 5 1.02 -7.66 9.50
C PHE A 5 2.53 -7.82 9.30
N LEU A 6 3.25 -6.72 9.07
CA LEU A 6 4.70 -6.74 8.93
C LEU A 6 5.39 -7.22 10.21
N VAL A 7 5.01 -6.69 11.37
CA VAL A 7 5.57 -7.12 12.65
C VAL A 7 5.30 -8.61 12.89
N TRP A 8 4.08 -9.06 12.61
CA TRP A 8 3.71 -10.47 12.73
C TRP A 8 4.52 -11.37 11.78
N ALA A 9 4.72 -10.94 10.53
CA ALA A 9 5.52 -11.68 9.56
C ALA A 9 6.99 -11.80 10.01
N LEU A 10 7.58 -10.71 10.50
CA LEU A 10 8.95 -10.71 11.04
C LEU A 10 9.08 -11.67 12.23
N GLU A 11 8.10 -11.68 13.14
CA GLU A 11 8.07 -12.62 14.28
C GLU A 11 8.01 -14.09 13.84
N LYS A 12 7.24 -14.41 12.79
CA LYS A 12 7.09 -15.78 12.29
C LYS A 12 8.28 -16.26 11.46
N LEU A 13 8.91 -15.34 10.73
CA LEU A 13 10.02 -15.64 9.84
C LEU A 13 11.38 -15.48 10.53
N TYR A 14 11.42 -15.19 11.83
CA TYR A 14 12.64 -14.93 12.62
C TYR A 14 13.83 -15.84 12.25
N TYR A 15 13.62 -17.15 12.27
CA TYR A 15 14.67 -18.14 11.99
C TYR A 15 15.24 -18.11 10.56
N TYR A 16 14.48 -17.55 9.60
CA TYR A 16 14.90 -17.40 8.21
C TYR A 16 15.53 -16.03 7.93
N LEU A 17 15.21 -15.05 8.76
CA LEU A 17 15.68 -13.67 8.62
C LEU A 17 17.04 -13.44 9.28
N ASP A 18 17.42 -14.28 10.25
CA ASP A 18 18.72 -14.20 10.89
C ASP A 18 19.85 -14.41 9.87
N GLY A 19 20.69 -13.39 9.70
CA GLY A 19 21.79 -13.36 8.72
C GLY A 19 21.41 -13.11 7.26
N SER A 20 20.11 -13.01 6.92
CA SER A 20 19.64 -12.78 5.55
C SER A 20 19.41 -11.28 5.26
N VAL A 21 19.57 -10.88 4.00
CA VAL A 21 19.15 -9.54 3.53
C VAL A 21 17.72 -9.63 3.02
N LEU A 22 16.83 -8.82 3.60
CA LEU A 22 15.40 -8.83 3.30
C LEU A 22 15.00 -7.57 2.53
N GLU A 23 14.23 -7.74 1.47
CA GLU A 23 13.53 -6.64 0.80
C GLU A 23 12.03 -6.76 1.09
N VAL A 24 11.46 -5.74 1.74
CA VAL A 24 10.02 -5.67 2.01
C VAL A 24 9.41 -4.66 1.06
N ILE A 25 8.63 -5.17 0.12
CA ILE A 25 7.87 -4.36 -0.83
C ILE A 25 6.46 -4.21 -0.28
N THR A 26 6.08 -2.96 0.02
CA THR A 26 4.73 -2.62 0.52
C THR A 26 4.13 -1.53 -0.32
N GLU A 27 2.82 -1.57 -0.58
CA GLU A 27 2.14 -0.50 -1.32
C GLU A 27 1.74 0.69 -0.43
N PHE A 28 1.87 0.53 0.88
CA PHE A 28 1.32 1.48 1.84
C PHE A 28 2.39 2.25 2.60
N ASN A 29 2.20 3.57 2.69
CA ASN A 29 3.19 4.46 3.29
C ASN A 29 3.21 4.39 4.83
N ALA A 30 2.30 3.65 5.45
CA ALA A 30 2.16 3.54 6.90
C ALA A 30 3.44 3.06 7.60
N VAL A 31 4.16 2.10 7.01
CA VAL A 31 5.42 1.58 7.57
C VAL A 31 6.52 2.65 7.52
N LYS A 32 6.63 3.38 6.42
CA LYS A 32 7.60 4.48 6.27
C LYS A 32 7.29 5.62 7.24
N LEU A 33 6.01 5.98 7.38
CA LEU A 33 5.55 6.96 8.36
C LEU A 33 5.89 6.53 9.78
N LEU A 34 5.59 5.27 10.15
CA LEU A 34 5.91 4.72 11.47
C LEU A 34 7.40 4.85 11.82
N LEU A 35 8.28 4.57 10.86
CA LEU A 35 9.72 4.63 11.07
C LEU A 35 10.23 6.08 11.20
N ASN A 36 9.60 7.02 10.50
CA ASN A 36 9.95 8.45 10.54
C ASN A 36 9.28 9.23 11.69
N MET A 37 8.29 8.65 12.38
CA MET A 37 7.61 9.31 13.51
C MET A 37 8.59 9.60 14.66
N LYS A 38 8.60 10.86 15.13
CA LYS A 38 9.43 11.33 16.26
C LYS A 38 8.83 10.95 17.63
N THR A 39 7.50 11.00 17.75
CA THR A 39 6.76 10.70 18.99
C THR A 39 5.67 9.65 18.73
N PRO A 40 6.03 8.37 18.59
CA PRO A 40 5.06 7.30 18.39
C PRO A 40 4.28 7.00 19.69
N ASN A 41 3.01 6.63 19.55
CA ASN A 41 2.21 6.04 20.63
C ASN A 41 2.90 4.76 21.16
N ARG A 42 2.70 4.38 22.43
CA ARG A 42 3.27 3.18 23.06
C ARG A 42 3.20 1.92 22.18
N HIS A 43 2.07 1.67 21.52
CA HIS A 43 1.93 0.50 20.63
C HIS A 43 2.78 0.62 19.37
N LEU A 44 2.80 1.80 18.77
CA LEU A 44 3.62 2.12 17.59
C LEU A 44 5.11 2.09 17.91
N LEU A 45 5.51 2.52 19.11
CA LEU A 45 6.89 2.44 19.57
C LEU A 45 7.37 0.99 19.65
N ARG A 46 6.54 0.08 20.19
CA ARG A 46 6.87 -1.36 20.24
C ARG A 46 7.08 -1.93 18.83
N TRP A 47 6.19 -1.62 17.90
CA TRP A 47 6.33 -2.05 16.50
C TRP A 47 7.57 -1.44 15.84
N LYS A 48 7.84 -0.15 16.12
CA LYS A 48 9.04 0.53 15.62
C LYS A 48 10.30 -0.18 16.09
N ILE A 49 10.39 -0.56 17.37
CA ILE A 49 11.53 -1.30 17.93
C ILE A 49 11.67 -2.67 17.27
N ALA A 50 10.57 -3.43 17.14
CA ALA A 50 10.58 -4.74 16.49
C ALA A 50 11.09 -4.69 15.04
N ILE A 51 10.69 -3.67 14.27
CA ILE A 51 11.19 -3.47 12.91
C ILE A 51 12.65 -2.98 12.92
N TYR A 52 13.05 -2.19 13.91
CA TYR A 52 14.39 -1.62 13.99
C TYR A 52 15.48 -2.66 14.24
N GLU A 53 15.16 -3.78 14.88
CA GLU A 53 16.06 -4.91 15.07
C GLU A 53 16.62 -5.43 13.73
N TYR A 54 15.81 -5.37 12.66
CA TYR A 54 16.20 -5.83 11.32
C TYR A 54 16.73 -4.69 10.43
N ARG A 55 16.78 -3.44 10.91
CA ARG A 55 17.10 -2.22 10.11
C ARG A 55 18.41 -2.32 9.32
N GLY A 56 19.39 -3.07 9.81
CA GLY A 56 20.68 -3.27 9.15
C GLY A 56 20.62 -4.15 7.89
N ASN A 57 19.65 -5.07 7.84
CA ASN A 57 19.55 -6.09 6.80
C ASN A 57 18.25 -5.99 5.99
N ILE A 58 17.33 -5.10 6.38
CA ILE A 58 16.03 -4.94 5.73
C ILE A 58 15.97 -3.64 4.91
N THR A 59 15.57 -3.76 3.65
CA THR A 59 15.25 -2.62 2.78
C THR A 59 13.75 -2.55 2.59
N ILE A 60 13.12 -1.46 3.02
CA ILE A 60 11.67 -1.26 2.88
C ILE A 60 11.43 -0.37 1.68
N VAL A 61 10.89 -0.95 0.62
CA VAL A 61 10.54 -0.24 -0.61
C VAL A 61 9.04 -0.02 -0.60
N ASN A 62 8.62 1.24 -0.55
CA ASN A 62 7.26 1.57 -0.87
C ASN A 62 7.14 1.66 -2.39
N LYS A 63 6.56 0.63 -3.01
CA LYS A 63 6.18 0.68 -4.41
C LYS A 63 4.71 1.07 -4.41
N ALA A 64 4.40 2.32 -4.78
CA ALA A 64 3.02 2.69 -5.06
C ALA A 64 2.46 1.62 -6.01
N GLY A 65 1.35 0.99 -5.63
CA GLY A 65 0.70 0.00 -6.48
C GLY A 65 0.61 0.60 -7.88
N ASN A 66 1.04 -0.16 -8.89
CA ASN A 66 0.67 0.18 -10.25
C ASN A 66 -0.84 0.09 -10.25
N ILE A 67 -1.49 1.25 -10.11
CA ILE A 67 -2.93 1.45 -10.15
C ILE A 67 -3.50 0.48 -11.18
N HIS A 68 -4.05 -0.64 -10.70
CA HIS A 68 -4.71 -1.69 -11.47
C HIS A 68 -3.80 -2.51 -12.43
N ASN A 69 -3.12 -3.56 -11.95
CA ASN A 69 -2.73 -4.65 -12.87
C ASN A 69 -2.72 -6.06 -12.26
N ASN A 70 -2.44 -6.21 -10.97
CA ASN A 70 -2.27 -7.57 -10.39
C ASN A 70 -3.22 -7.94 -9.25
N TYR A 71 -3.77 -6.97 -8.50
CA TYR A 71 -4.74 -7.26 -7.43
C TYR A 71 -6.20 -7.19 -7.91
N ASP A 72 -6.44 -6.55 -9.05
CA ASP A 72 -7.77 -6.42 -9.64
C ASP A 72 -8.20 -7.71 -10.38
N GLY A 73 -7.31 -8.67 -10.61
CA GLY A 73 -7.63 -9.91 -11.33
C GLY A 73 -8.71 -10.80 -10.68
N LEU A 74 -9.15 -10.50 -9.46
CA LEU A 74 -10.27 -11.19 -8.81
C LEU A 74 -11.57 -10.35 -8.75
N SER A 75 -11.49 -9.01 -8.84
CA SER A 75 -12.66 -8.13 -9.02
C SER A 75 -13.03 -7.95 -10.49
N ILE A 76 -12.08 -8.19 -11.38
CA ILE A 76 -12.20 -8.13 -12.83
C ILE A 76 -12.61 -9.52 -13.37
N TRP A 77 -13.90 -9.84 -13.23
CA TRP A 77 -14.62 -10.31 -14.41
C TRP A 77 -15.17 -9.08 -15.14
N GLU A 78 -14.32 -8.10 -15.44
CA GLU A 78 -14.72 -7.02 -16.34
C GLU A 78 -15.05 -7.69 -17.67
N LEU A 79 -16.30 -7.56 -18.08
CA LEU A 79 -16.72 -7.92 -19.42
C LEU A 79 -15.74 -7.24 -20.39
N LEU A 80 -15.35 -7.94 -21.46
CA LEU A 80 -14.57 -7.31 -22.52
C LEU A 80 -15.20 -5.96 -22.87
N ASN A 81 -14.36 -4.95 -23.14
CA ASN A 81 -14.82 -3.63 -23.59
C ASN A 81 -15.30 -3.71 -25.06
N THR A 82 -16.30 -4.54 -25.28
CA THR A 82 -17.01 -4.74 -26.54
C THR A 82 -18.31 -3.93 -26.51
N PRO A 83 -18.86 -3.51 -27.66
CA PRO A 83 -20.02 -2.61 -27.71
C PRO A 83 -21.32 -3.20 -27.14
N ASP A 84 -21.34 -4.49 -26.85
CA ASP A 84 -22.41 -5.20 -26.13
C ASP A 84 -22.31 -5.08 -24.60
N ASN A 85 -21.19 -4.58 -24.07
CA ASN A 85 -21.03 -4.29 -22.65
C ASN A 85 -21.79 -2.99 -22.28
N THR A 86 -22.67 -3.06 -21.27
CA THR A 86 -23.39 -1.90 -20.73
C THR A 86 -22.44 -0.81 -20.20
N SER A 87 -21.21 -1.18 -19.84
CA SER A 87 -20.14 -0.28 -19.38
C SER A 87 -19.12 0.04 -20.48
N TYR A 88 -19.47 -0.12 -21.77
CA TYR A 88 -18.59 0.19 -22.89
C TYR A 88 -18.08 1.63 -22.85
N VAL A 89 -16.76 1.80 -22.91
CA VAL A 89 -16.10 3.10 -22.98
C VAL A 89 -15.35 3.21 -24.30
N PRO A 90 -15.72 4.14 -25.21
CA PRO A 90 -15.02 4.32 -26.48
C PRO A 90 -13.60 4.86 -26.25
N ALA A 91 -12.63 4.37 -27.01
CA ALA A 91 -11.21 4.68 -26.85
C ALA A 91 -10.83 6.18 -26.90
N ASN A 92 -11.72 7.04 -27.38
CA ASN A 92 -11.52 8.48 -27.53
C ASN A 92 -12.18 9.32 -26.41
N SER A 93 -12.80 8.71 -25.40
CA SER A 93 -13.30 9.47 -24.25
C SER A 93 -12.16 9.80 -23.30
N GLU A 94 -12.07 11.06 -22.88
CA GLU A 94 -11.20 11.45 -21.76
C GLU A 94 -11.47 10.52 -20.56
N PRO A 95 -10.44 10.05 -19.85
CA PRO A 95 -10.64 9.19 -18.68
C PRO A 95 -11.50 9.95 -17.66
N GLN A 96 -12.75 9.52 -17.51
CA GLN A 96 -13.59 10.00 -16.43
C GLN A 96 -13.05 9.37 -15.15
N ILE A 97 -12.15 10.09 -14.50
CA ILE A 97 -11.80 9.81 -13.11
C ILE A 97 -13.12 9.95 -12.35
N PRO A 98 -13.62 8.90 -11.68
CA PRO A 98 -14.75 9.04 -10.79
C PRO A 98 -14.37 10.16 -9.82
N ILE A 99 -15.14 11.24 -9.80
CA ILE A 99 -14.97 12.31 -8.82
C ILE A 99 -15.31 11.66 -7.48
N GLU A 100 -14.33 11.02 -6.86
CA GLU A 100 -14.40 10.60 -5.48
C GLU A 100 -14.72 11.85 -4.70
N GLY A 101 -15.90 11.82 -4.09
CA GLY A 101 -16.49 12.96 -3.43
C GLY A 101 -15.59 13.43 -2.31
N THR A 102 -14.86 14.52 -2.57
CA THR A 102 -14.76 15.62 -1.61
C THR A 102 -14.51 16.90 -2.39
N LYS A 103 -15.59 17.50 -2.90
CA LYS A 103 -15.58 18.94 -3.21
C LYS A 103 -15.41 19.67 -1.87
N ILE A 104 -14.18 20.02 -1.52
CA ILE A 104 -13.93 21.13 -0.61
C ILE A 104 -13.73 22.34 -1.52
N THR A 105 -14.80 23.05 -1.82
CA THR A 105 -14.67 24.42 -2.32
C THR A 105 -14.37 25.29 -1.11
N ASP A 106 -13.10 25.58 -0.87
CA ASP A 106 -12.74 26.80 -0.16
C ASP A 106 -12.56 27.88 -1.22
N LEU A 107 -13.61 28.68 -1.42
CA LEU A 107 -13.55 29.94 -2.16
C LEU A 107 -13.92 31.00 -1.15
N GLY A 108 -12.89 31.68 -0.66
CA GLY A 108 -12.97 32.52 0.52
C GLY A 108 -13.94 33.69 0.39
N THR A 109 -14.43 34.13 1.55
CA THR A 109 -14.36 35.52 2.02
C THR A 109 -14.35 35.48 3.55
#